data_AF-A0A438GA13-F1
#
_entry.id   AF-A0A438GA13-F1
#
_cell.length_a   1.000
_cell.length_b   1.000
_cell.length_c   1.000
_cell.angle_alpha   90.00
_cell.angle_beta   90.00
_cell.angle_gamma   90.00
#
_symmetry.space_group_name_H-M   'P 1'
#
loop_
_entity.id
_entity.type
_entity.pdbx_description
1 polymer ?
#
loop_
_entity_poly.entity_id
_entity_poly.type
_entity_poly.pdbx_seq_one_letter_code
_entity_poly.pdbx_strand_id
1 'polypeptide(L)'
;MFVALVTCYADNAELYCKVGVPFVMGTTGGDRERLYKTVKDSNVYAVISPQMGKQVVAFLAAMEIMAEQFPGAFSGYSLQVFFLFIYFLEKI
;
A
#
# COMPACT_ATOMS: atom_id res chain seq x y z
N MET A 1 -16.38 5.84 -0.88
CA MET A 1 -15.00 5.56 -0.39
C MET A 1 -15.05 5.63 1.13
N PHE A 2 -15.03 4.49 1.81
CA PHE A 2 -14.97 4.47 3.28
C PHE A 2 -13.51 4.56 3.69
N VAL A 3 -13.11 5.68 4.29
CA VAL A 3 -11.82 5.81 4.97
C VAL A 3 -12.00 5.21 6.37
N ALA A 4 -11.46 4.02 6.58
CA ALA A 4 -11.38 3.42 7.90
C ALA A 4 -10.15 3.94 8.64
N LEU A 5 -10.30 4.28 9.92
CA LEU A 5 -9.18 4.60 10.83
C LEU A 5 -8.26 3.37 10.97
N VAL A 6 -6.97 3.60 11.21
CA VAL A 6 -5.96 2.55 11.39
C VAL A 6 -6.35 1.58 12.51
N THR A 7 -7.06 2.06 13.52
CA THR A 7 -7.51 1.27 14.68
C THR A 7 -8.58 0.23 14.36
N CYS A 8 -9.41 0.44 13.32
CA CYS A 8 -10.46 -0.51 12.92
C CYS A 8 -10.08 -1.33 11.67
N TYR A 9 -8.79 -1.32 11.30
CA TYR A 9 -8.28 -1.92 10.08
C TYR A 9 -8.54 -3.44 9.99
N ALA A 10 -8.15 -4.19 11.02
CA ALA A 10 -8.35 -5.63 11.07
C ALA A 10 -9.83 -6.02 11.32
N ASP A 11 -10.52 -5.26 12.16
CA ASP A 11 -11.91 -5.57 12.55
C ASP A 11 -12.88 -5.39 11.38
N ASN A 12 -12.65 -4.40 10.51
CA ASN A 12 -13.42 -4.23 9.28
C ASN A 12 -13.21 -5.40 8.32
N ALA A 13 -11.97 -5.86 8.15
CA ALA A 13 -11.70 -7.00 7.30
C ALA A 13 -12.36 -8.27 7.83
N GLU A 14 -12.32 -8.51 9.15
CA GLU A 14 -13.05 -9.62 9.78
C GLU A 14 -14.55 -9.53 9.54
N LEU A 15 -15.14 -8.34 9.63
CA LEU A 15 -16.56 -8.14 9.34
C LEU A 15 -16.89 -8.49 7.89
N TYR A 16 -16.13 -7.95 6.93
CA TYR A 16 -16.36 -8.23 5.50
C TYR A 16 -16.19 -9.71 5.17
N CYS A 17 -15.18 -10.35 5.77
CA CYS A 17 -14.93 -11.78 5.65
C CYS A 17 -16.08 -12.62 6.24
N LYS A 18 -16.60 -12.26 7.42
CA LYS A 18 -17.73 -12.94 8.06
C LYS A 18 -19.03 -12.82 7.25
N VAL A 19 -19.26 -11.65 6.65
CA VAL A 19 -20.47 -11.39 5.86
C VAL A 19 -20.33 -11.93 4.43
N GLY A 20 -19.12 -12.26 3.99
CA GLY A 20 -18.86 -12.80 2.65
C GLY A 20 -18.89 -11.74 1.54
N VAL A 21 -18.68 -10.46 1.88
CA VAL A 21 -18.76 -9.35 0.91
C VAL A 21 -17.38 -9.00 0.36
N PRO A 22 -17.21 -8.98 -0.97
CA PRO A 22 -15.97 -8.51 -1.58
C PRO A 22 -15.63 -7.07 -1.20
N PHE A 23 -14.35 -6.77 -1.01
CA PHE A 23 -13.93 -5.43 -0.59
C PHE A 23 -12.59 -4.98 -1.16
N VAL A 24 -12.39 -3.66 -1.21
CA VAL A 24 -11.12 -3.02 -1.56
C VAL A 24 -10.66 -2.21 -0.35
N MET A 25 -9.44 -2.45 0.11
CA MET A 25 -8.89 -1.82 1.31
C MET A 25 -7.58 -1.10 0.99
N GLY A 26 -7.63 0.24 1.11
CA GLY A 26 -6.49 1.14 0.93
C GLY A 26 -5.94 1.74 2.22
N THR A 27 -6.56 1.45 3.38
CA THR A 27 -6.11 1.95 4.67
C THR A 27 -4.71 1.42 4.99
N THR A 28 -3.83 2.29 5.48
CA THR A 28 -2.45 1.94 5.83
C THR A 28 -2.29 1.71 7.33
N GLY A 29 -1.30 0.93 7.75
CA GLY A 29 -1.01 0.63 9.16
C GLY A 29 -1.70 -0.64 9.66
N GLY A 30 -1.87 -0.74 10.99
CA GLY A 30 -2.50 -1.90 11.65
C GLY A 30 -1.68 -3.19 11.58
N ASP A 31 -2.26 -4.27 12.11
CA ASP A 31 -1.69 -5.62 12.03
C ASP A 31 -1.96 -6.24 10.65
N ARG A 32 -0.95 -6.15 9.79
CA ARG A 32 -1.02 -6.63 8.40
C ARG A 32 -1.02 -8.16 8.33
N GLU A 33 -0.33 -8.85 9.22
CA GLU A 33 -0.28 -10.30 9.21
C GLU A 33 -1.64 -10.90 9.57
N ARG A 34 -2.28 -10.37 10.62
CA ARG A 34 -3.66 -10.73 10.98
C ARG A 34 -4.60 -10.46 9.81
N LEU A 35 -4.49 -9.30 9.14
CA LEU A 35 -5.32 -9.00 7.97
C LEU A 35 -5.17 -10.06 6.87
N TYR A 36 -3.93 -10.31 6.42
CA TYR A 36 -3.69 -11.25 5.32
C TYR A 36 -4.17 -12.65 5.67
N LYS A 37 -3.96 -13.08 6.92
CA LYS A 37 -4.47 -14.37 7.42
C LYS A 37 -6.00 -14.41 7.36
N THR A 38 -6.69 -13.42 7.92
CA THR A 38 -8.15 -13.35 7.94
C THR A 38 -8.75 -13.42 6.54
N VAL A 39 -8.23 -12.64 5.60
CA VAL A 39 -8.74 -12.60 4.23
C VAL A 39 -8.46 -13.91 3.49
N LYS A 40 -7.25 -14.45 3.63
CA LYS A 40 -6.87 -15.72 3.00
C LYS A 40 -7.70 -16.90 3.50
N ASP A 41 -8.04 -16.91 4.80
CA ASP A 41 -8.85 -17.96 5.43
C ASP A 41 -10.35 -17.82 5.08
N SER A 42 -10.82 -16.64 4.69
CA SER A 42 -12.24 -16.33 4.45
C SER A 42 -12.80 -16.71 3.08
N ASN A 43 -11.92 -16.99 2.11
CA ASN A 43 -12.27 -17.23 0.70
C ASN A 43 -13.08 -16.08 0.03
N VAL A 44 -13.00 -14.86 0.58
CA VAL A 44 -13.64 -13.65 0.03
C VAL A 44 -12.71 -12.94 -0.96
N TYR A 45 -13.26 -12.41 -2.05
CA TYR A 45 -12.51 -11.58 -2.98
C TYR A 45 -12.13 -10.23 -2.35
N ALA A 46 -10.84 -9.96 -2.24
CA ALA A 46 -10.35 -8.70 -1.71
C ALA A 46 -9.17 -8.14 -2.51
N VAL A 47 -9.14 -6.81 -2.65
CA VAL A 47 -7.97 -6.06 -3.12
C VAL A 47 -7.42 -5.26 -1.96
N ILE A 48 -6.23 -5.61 -1.49
CA ILE A 48 -5.55 -4.91 -0.40
C ILE A 48 -4.32 -4.24 -0.99
N SER A 49 -4.25 -2.91 -0.92
CA SER A 49 -3.03 -2.18 -1.31
C SER A 49 -2.82 -0.94 -0.44
N PRO A 50 -1.66 -0.81 0.24
CA PRO A 50 -1.33 0.39 1.01
C PRO A 50 -1.04 1.62 0.13
N GLN A 51 -0.87 1.42 -1.19
CA GLN A 51 -0.68 2.48 -2.17
C GLN A 51 -1.65 2.27 -3.35
N MET A 52 -2.67 3.13 -3.44
CA MET A 52 -3.70 3.02 -4.48
C MET A 52 -3.38 3.83 -5.75
N GLY A 53 -2.33 4.66 -5.72
CA GLY A 53 -1.83 5.40 -6.86
C GLY A 53 -1.21 4.48 -7.91
N LYS A 54 -2.05 3.87 -8.75
CA LYS A 54 -1.62 2.84 -9.73
C LYS A 54 -0.46 3.28 -10.63
N GLN A 55 -0.38 4.56 -11.00
CA GLN A 55 0.72 5.09 -11.81
C GLN A 55 2.05 5.08 -11.03
N VAL A 56 2.01 5.44 -9.75
CA VAL A 56 3.18 5.38 -8.85
C VAL A 56 3.60 3.94 -8.63
N VAL A 57 2.65 3.03 -8.41
CA VAL A 57 2.93 1.59 -8.25
C VAL A 57 3.57 1.00 -9.52
N ALA A 58 3.06 1.35 -10.71
CA ALA A 58 3.63 0.89 -11.97
C ALA A 58 5.07 1.42 -12.18
N PHE A 59 5.33 2.67 -11.81
CA PHE A 59 6.68 3.23 -11.84
C PHE A 59 7.64 2.50 -10.90
N LEU A 60 7.21 2.23 -9.65
CA LEU A 60 8.01 1.46 -8.70
C LEU A 60 8.33 0.06 -9.23
N ALA A 61 7.34 -0.66 -9.76
CA ALA A 61 7.53 -1.99 -10.34
C ALA A 61 8.49 -1.97 -11.55
N ALA A 62 8.39 -0.94 -12.41
CA ALA A 62 9.31 -0.79 -13.54
C ALA A 62 10.76 -0.57 -13.09
N MET A 63 10.97 0.23 -12.03
CA MET A 63 12.30 0.45 -11.45
C MET A 63 12.85 -0.80 -10.76
N GLU A 64 12.01 -1.55 -10.06
CA GLU A 64 12.38 -2.82 -9.41
C GLU A 64 12.85 -3.85 -10.47
N ILE A 65 12.05 -4.04 -11.53
CA ILE A 65 12.43 -4.91 -12.66
C ILE A 65 13.73 -4.44 -13.30
N MET A 66 13.91 -3.14 -13.52
CA MET A 66 15.15 -2.60 -14.11
C MET A 66 16.37 -2.87 -13.23
N ALA A 67 16.24 -2.73 -11.91
CA ALA A 67 17.32 -2.97 -10.96
C ALA A 67 17.73 -4.46 -10.93
N GLU A 68 16.77 -5.38 -11.03
CA GLU A 68 17.03 -6.83 -11.10
C GLU A 68 17.68 -7.25 -12.42
N GLN A 69 17.21 -6.70 -13.55
CA GLN A 69 17.68 -7.10 -14.88
C GLN A 69 19.05 -6.51 -15.24
N PHE A 70 19.39 -5.32 -14.72
CA PHE A 70 20.64 -4.63 -15.02
C PHE A 70 21.41 -4.26 -13.74
N PRO A 71 21.93 -5.26 -13.01
CA PRO A 71 22.65 -5.01 -11.77
C PRO A 71 23.90 -4.17 -12.04
N GLY A 72 24.05 -3.08 -11.29
CA GLY A 72 25.19 -2.17 -11.42
C GLY A 72 25.15 -1.23 -12.63
N ALA A 73 24.02 -1.12 -13.35
CA ALA A 73 23.87 -0.19 -14.49
C ALA A 73 24.21 1.27 -14.15
N PHE A 74 23.99 1.68 -12.90
CA PHE A 74 24.30 3.01 -12.38
C PHE A 74 25.49 3.00 -11.40
N SER A 75 26.38 2.00 -11.46
CA SER A 75 27.59 1.98 -10.63
C SER A 75 28.46 3.22 -10.88
N GLY A 76 28.90 3.87 -9.80
CA GLY A 76 29.65 5.13 -9.86
C GLY A 76 28.79 6.40 -9.90
N TYR A 77 27.46 6.30 -9.98
CA TYR A 77 26.57 7.44 -9.87
C TYR A 77 26.25 7.77 -8.41
N SER A 78 25.89 9.04 -8.14
CA SER A 78 25.38 9.50 -6.85
C SER A 78 23.91 9.87 -6.97
N LEU A 79 23.08 9.39 -6.03
CA LEU A 79 21.63 9.65 -6.02
C LEU A 79 21.28 10.73 -4.99
N GLN A 80 20.47 11.71 -5.38
CA GLN A 80 19.87 12.69 -4.48
C GLN A 80 18.34 12.59 -4.56
N VAL A 81 17.68 12.50 -3.40
CA VAL A 81 16.21 12.42 -3.29
C VAL A 81 15.73 13.60 -2.46
N PHE A 82 14.83 14.41 -3.03
CA PHE A 82 14.31 15.60 -2.37
C PHE A 82 12.93 15.34 -1.75
N PHE A 83 12.74 15.82 -0.53
CA PHE A 83 11.42 15.93 0.09
C PHE A 83 10.84 17.31 -0.19
N LEU A 84 9.66 17.36 -0.79
CA LEU A 84 8.93 18.60 -1.03
C LEU A 84 7.87 18.77 0.06
N PHE A 85 8.19 19.57 1.09
CA PHE A 85 7.21 20.04 2.07
C PHE A 85 6.32 21.11 1.43
N ILE A 86 5.28 20.68 0.73
CA ILE A 86 4.23 21.59 0.22
C ILE A 86 3.03 21.50 1.17
N TYR A 87 2.64 22.66 1.76
CA TYR A 87 1.42 22.97 2.55
C TYR A 87 1.45 23.14 4.09
N PHE A 88 2.55 23.01 4.84
CA PHE A 88 2.46 23.25 6.31
C PHE A 88 2.82 24.68 6.78
N LEU A 89 3.38 25.55 5.93
CA LEU A 89 3.86 26.88 6.34
C LEU A 89 3.02 28.08 5.87
N GLU A 90 1.99 27.90 5.03
CA GLU A 90 1.13 29.02 4.58
C GLU A 90 -0.05 29.32 5.53
N LYS A 91 -0.11 28.68 6.71
CA LYS A 91 -1.19 28.89 7.70
C LYS A 91 -0.74 29.03 9.16
N ILE A 92 0.52 29.39 9.41
CA ILE A 92 0.98 29.84 10.73
C ILE A 92 1.30 31.33 10.66
#